data_AF-A0A2M7FI06-F1
#
_entry.id   AF-A0A2M7FI06-F1
#
_cell.length_a   1.000
_cell.length_b   1.000
_cell.length_c   1.000
_cell.angle_alpha   90.00
_cell.angle_beta   90.00
_cell.angle_gamma   90.00
#
_symmetry.space_group_name_H-M   'P 1'
#
loop_
_entity.id
_entity.type
_entity.pdbx_description
1 polymer ?
#
loop_
_entity_poly.entity_id
_entity_poly.type
_entity_poly.pdbx_seq_one_letter_code
_entity_poly.pdbx_strand_id
1 'polypeptide(L)' 'ISEREGSRILVRLFDERRVFHRPHPSPNTDKGAVESIRKWLDDNGVKP' A
#
# COMPACT_ATOMS: atom_id res chain seq x y z
N ILE A 1 10.28 2.45 -3.91
CA ILE A 1 9.29 1.37 -4.11
C ILE A 1 10.01 0.18 -4.75
N SER A 2 9.72 -1.08 -4.40
CA SER A 2 10.34 -2.28 -5.02
C SER A 2 9.34 -3.43 -5.20
N GLU A 3 9.46 -4.19 -6.30
CA GLU A 3 8.59 -5.34 -6.57
C GLU A 3 8.86 -6.54 -5.65
N ARG A 4 7.82 -7.33 -5.40
CA ARG A 4 7.82 -8.56 -4.60
C ARG A 4 6.97 -9.64 -5.28
N GLU A 5 7.22 -10.90 -4.92
CA GLU A 5 6.53 -12.05 -5.48
C GLU A 5 5.00 -12.03 -5.24
N GLY A 6 4.27 -12.65 -6.16
CA GLY A 6 2.82 -12.79 -6.10
C GLY A 6 2.08 -11.45 -6.16
N SER A 7 2.45 -10.60 -7.12
CA SER A 7 1.82 -9.29 -7.35
C SER A 7 1.84 -8.39 -6.11
N ARG A 8 3.01 -8.25 -5.47
CA ARG A 8 3.18 -7.39 -4.30
C ARG A 8 4.18 -6.27 -4.57
N ILE A 9 4.01 -5.15 -3.86
CA ILE A 9 4.93 -4.01 -3.86
C ILE A 9 5.35 -3.75 -2.43
N LEU A 10 6.65 -3.58 -2.21
CA LEU A 10 7.19 -3.00 -0.99
C LEU A 10 7.33 -1.48 -1.14
N VAL A 11 6.72 -0.74 -0.23
CA VAL A 11 6.84 0.71 -0.06
C VAL A 11 7.70 0.98 1.16
N ARG A 12 8.73 1.82 1.00
CA ARG A 12 9.54 2.35 2.10
C ARG A 12 9.15 3.80 2.28
N LEU A 13 8.59 4.16 3.43
CA LEU A 13 8.16 5.51 3.77
C LEU A 13 8.08 5.62 5.30
N PHE A 14 8.29 6.82 5.85
CA PHE A 14 8.28 7.06 7.30
C PHE A 14 9.26 6.17 8.09
N ASP A 15 10.41 5.84 7.49
CA ASP A 15 11.38 4.85 7.99
C ASP A 15 10.80 3.42 8.21
N GLU A 16 9.57 3.18 7.74
CA GLU A 16 8.90 1.88 7.76
C GLU A 16 8.96 1.17 6.41
N ARG A 17 8.75 -0.15 6.43
CA ARG A 17 8.58 -0.97 5.22
C ARG A 17 7.21 -1.65 5.26
N ARG A 18 6.33 -1.31 4.33
CA ARG A 18 5.03 -1.97 4.16
C ARG A 18 4.92 -2.67 2.81
N VAL A 19 4.22 -3.80 2.79
CA VAL A 19 3.97 -4.58 1.57
C VAL A 19 2.48 -4.51 1.25
N PHE A 20 2.16 -4.14 0.02
CA PHE A 20 0.79 -4.06 -0.49
C PHE A 20 0.64 -4.98 -1.71
N HIS A 21 -0.57 -5.48 -1.92
CA HIS A 21 -0.91 -6.15 -3.17
C HIS A 21 -1.07 -5.13 -4.29
N ARG A 22 -0.54 -5.47 -5.45
CA ARG A 22 -0.87 -4.78 -6.70
C ARG A 22 -2.23 -5.29 -7.17
N PRO A 23 -3.09 -4.39 -7.65
CA PRO A 23 -4.29 -4.81 -8.34
C PRO A 23 -3.89 -5.63 -9.58
N HIS A 24 -4.30 -6.90 -9.60
CA HIS A 24 -4.03 -7.86 -10.67
C HIS A 24 -5.13 -8.93 -10.70
N PRO A 25 -5.68 -9.31 -11.88
CA PRO A 25 -5.31 -8.87 -13.23
C PRO A 25 -5.94 -7.53 -13.68
N SER A 26 -6.93 -7.03 -12.95
CA SER A 26 -7.63 -5.76 -13.22
C SER A 26 -7.05 -4.63 -12.37
N PRO A 27 -7.15 -3.35 -12.78
CA PRO A 27 -6.69 -2.20 -11.98
C PRO A 27 -7.50 -1.93 -10.70
N ASN A 28 -8.51 -2.75 -10.41
CA ASN A 28 -9.34 -2.62 -9.23
C ASN A 28 -8.66 -3.22 -7.98
N THR A 29 -8.74 -2.52 -6.86
CA THR A 29 -8.32 -3.00 -5.54
C THR A 29 -9.50 -2.91 -4.58
N ASP A 30 -9.52 -3.76 -3.55
CA ASP A 30 -10.62 -3.76 -2.59
C ASP A 30 -10.60 -2.51 -1.68
N LYS A 31 -11.77 -2.16 -1.14
CA LYS A 31 -11.91 -1.01 -0.23
C LYS A 31 -10.99 -1.14 0.99
N GLY A 32 -10.78 -2.35 1.52
CA GLY A 32 -9.93 -2.58 2.69
C GLY A 32 -8.47 -2.24 2.43
N ALA A 33 -7.93 -2.61 1.27
CA ALA A 33 -6.59 -2.22 0.86
C ALA A 33 -6.43 -0.69 0.78
N VAL A 34 -7.42 0.01 0.22
CA VAL A 34 -7.41 1.50 0.16
C VAL A 34 -7.46 2.11 1.57
N GLU A 35 -8.37 1.65 2.42
CA GLU A 35 -8.49 2.14 3.80
C GLU A 35 -7.21 1.88 4.61
N SER A 36 -6.53 0.74 4.39
CA SER A 36 -5.26 0.44 5.05
C SER A 36 -4.15 1.44 4.70
N ILE A 37 -4.12 1.92 3.45
CA ILE A 37 -3.16 2.93 2.98
C ILE A 37 -3.53 4.30 3.57
N ARG A 38 -4.80 4.68 3.53
CA ARG A 38 -5.28 5.95 4.11
C ARG A 38 -4.93 6.05 5.58
N LYS A 39 -5.22 5.00 6.35
CA LYS A 39 -4.89 4.95 7.78
C LYS A 39 -3.39 5.08 8.01
N TRP A 40 -2.56 4.39 7.23
CA TRP A 40 -1.11 4.50 7.38
C TRP A 40 -0.58 5.91 7.11
N LEU A 41 -1.13 6.60 6.11
CA LEU A 41 -0.78 7.99 5.83
C LEU A 41 -1.23 8.92 6.97
N ASP A 42 -2.47 8.76 7.44
CA ASP A 42 -3.04 9.57 8.54
C ASP A 42 -2.29 9.37 9.87
N ASP A 43 -1.95 8.12 10.22
CA ASP A 43 -1.13 7.76 11.39
C ASP A 43 0.26 8.44 11.36
N ASN A 44 0.75 8.79 10.15
CA ASN A 44 2.02 9.50 9.94
C ASN A 44 1.83 11.01 9.65
N GLY A 45 0.64 11.56 9.96
CA GLY A 45 0.34 12.98 9.84
C GLY A 45 0.10 13.48 8.41
N VAL A 46 -0.04 12.57 7.43
CA VAL A 46 -0.36 12.90 6.04
C VAL A 46 -1.86 12.74 5.83
N LYS A 47 -2.55 13.83 5.51
CA LYS A 47 -3.98 13.78 5.17
C LYS A 47 -4.15 13.15 3.77
N PRO A 48 -4.80 11.98 3.65
CA PRO A 48 -4.98 11.28 2.39
C PRO A 48 -6.20 11.76 1.59
#